data_AF-A0A9W6WZK8-F1
#
_entry.id   AF-A0A9W6WZK8-F1
#
_cell.length_a   1.000
_cell.length_b   1.000
_cell.length_c   1.000
_cell.angle_alpha   90.00
_cell.angle_beta   90.00
_cell.angle_gamma   90.00
#
_symmetry.space_group_name_H-M   'P 1'
#
loop_
_entity.id
_entity.type
_entity.pdbx_description
1 polymer ?
#
loop_
_entity_poly.entity_id
_entity_poly.type
_entity_poly.pdbx_seq_one_letter_code
_entity_poly.pdbx_strand_id
1 'polypeptide(L)'
;MEKTASSIWRRWRTTSRNCRASFVPTRIPTYTTWTKPAFSSTTCRVVCFAATTLTKDKARITLAVCTNATGTDKLPLLFIGTAAKPRWFNKKPADVIYTSASKAWMTTPTFQAWLRDVDQSMREQQRHILIRVDNVSSHCDDGVVLANVRLAKLPPNTTSKLQPLVQGIIYCLKRNVLQKKMEYALERIDDGELNPYNVGMLKDIEWCAEAWREMPMETIQHCWLHSTLIAKSDLNFILP
;
A
#
# COMPACT_ATOMS: atom_id res chain seq x y z
N MET A 1 33.82 49.02 -19.60
CA MET A 1 34.40 47.67 -19.73
C MET A 1 33.65 46.77 -18.77
N GLU A 2 32.46 46.31 -19.13
CA GLU A 2 32.15 45.27 -20.13
C GLU A 2 32.12 43.86 -19.55
N LYS A 3 30.87 43.37 -19.48
CA LYS A 3 30.36 42.08 -19.98
C LYS A 3 30.09 40.94 -18.98
N THR A 4 28.83 40.95 -18.49
CA THR A 4 27.72 39.98 -18.75
C THR A 4 28.08 38.66 -19.46
N ALA A 5 27.42 37.52 -19.24
CA ALA A 5 25.98 37.22 -19.25
C ALA A 5 25.73 35.82 -18.62
N SER A 6 24.69 35.57 -17.81
CA SER A 6 23.32 35.20 -18.22
C SER A 6 23.24 34.22 -19.39
N SER A 7 22.72 33.01 -19.16
CA SER A 7 21.52 32.52 -19.87
C SER A 7 21.21 31.04 -19.57
N ILE A 8 19.98 30.79 -19.14
CA ILE A 8 18.92 30.01 -19.82
C ILE A 8 17.95 29.49 -18.74
N TRP A 9 17.14 30.42 -18.23
CA TRP A 9 15.78 30.17 -17.74
C TRP A 9 14.93 31.26 -18.38
N ARG A 10 14.05 30.87 -19.32
CA ARG A 10 12.79 31.51 -19.78
C ARG A 10 12.59 31.34 -21.29
N ARG A 11 11.51 30.64 -21.66
CA ARG A 11 10.41 31.09 -22.57
C ARG A 11 9.49 29.88 -22.78
N TRP A 12 8.17 29.89 -22.58
CA TRP A 12 7.16 30.93 -22.77
C TRP A 12 5.93 30.70 -21.85
N ARG A 13 5.33 31.80 -21.36
CA ARG A 13 3.89 31.91 -21.07
C ARG A 13 3.29 32.79 -22.17
N THR A 14 2.18 32.37 -22.75
CA THR A 14 0.89 33.08 -22.95
C THR A 14 0.04 32.25 -23.93
N THR A 15 -1.14 31.78 -23.56
CA THR A 15 -2.35 32.62 -23.62
C THR A 15 -3.50 32.07 -22.75
N SER A 16 -4.26 33.04 -22.23
CA SER A 16 -5.69 33.00 -21.96
C SER A 16 -6.25 32.53 -20.60
N ARG A 17 -6.20 33.49 -19.66
CA ARG A 17 -7.35 34.18 -19.02
C ARG A 17 -8.12 33.53 -17.85
N ASN A 18 -8.22 34.40 -16.82
CA ASN A 18 -9.25 34.56 -15.79
C ASN A 18 -9.16 33.69 -14.52
N CYS A 19 -8.48 34.23 -13.50
CA CYS A 19 -9.15 34.82 -12.33
C CYS A 19 -8.13 35.66 -11.53
N ARG A 20 -8.48 36.93 -11.26
CA ARG A 20 -7.72 37.80 -10.35
C ARG A 20 -8.01 37.37 -8.91
N ALA A 21 -6.97 37.15 -8.12
CA ALA A 21 -7.03 37.35 -6.67
C ALA A 21 -5.73 38.04 -6.26
N SER A 22 -5.88 39.25 -5.72
CA SER A 22 -4.84 40.14 -5.24
C SER A 22 -4.10 39.49 -4.08
N PHE A 23 -2.77 39.35 -4.17
CA PHE A 23 -1.94 38.86 -3.07
C PHE A 23 -1.23 40.06 -2.44
N VAL A 24 -1.57 40.39 -1.20
CA VAL A 24 -0.81 41.30 -0.33
C VAL A 24 -0.20 40.43 0.78
N PRO A 25 1.13 40.42 0.99
CA PRO A 25 1.74 39.57 1.99
C PRO A 25 1.71 40.27 3.36
N THR A 26 0.91 39.75 4.29
CA THR A 26 1.03 40.13 5.71
C THR A 26 1.11 38.90 6.60
N ARG A 27 2.25 38.84 7.30
CA ARG A 27 2.63 38.17 8.55
C ARG A 27 1.73 37.06 9.11
N ILE A 28 2.40 35.94 9.37
CA ILE A 28 2.05 34.76 10.17
C ILE A 28 1.31 35.15 11.48
N PRO A 29 0.12 34.59 11.75
CA PRO A 29 -0.42 34.47 13.10
C PRO A 29 -0.20 33.04 13.64
N THR A 30 0.37 33.03 14.82
CA THR A 30 0.56 31.93 15.76
C THR A 30 -0.76 31.33 16.25
N TYR A 31 -0.76 30.01 16.48
CA TYR A 31 -1.71 29.18 17.25
C TYR A 31 -3.22 29.38 16.99
N THR A 32 -3.83 28.42 16.31
CA THR A 32 -5.26 28.14 16.47
C THR A 32 -5.41 26.75 17.08
N THR A 33 -6.03 26.74 18.25
CA THR A 33 -6.40 25.60 19.07
C THR A 33 -7.18 24.56 18.24
N TRP A 34 -6.67 23.33 18.22
CA TRP A 34 -7.44 22.16 17.78
C TRP A 34 -8.56 21.89 18.80
N THR A 35 -9.76 22.41 18.54
CA THR A 35 -10.96 21.90 19.20
C THR A 35 -11.16 20.46 18.75
N LYS A 36 -10.95 19.52 19.69
CA LYS A 36 -11.24 18.09 19.51
C LYS A 36 -12.66 17.93 18.96
N PRO A 37 -12.87 17.32 17.78
CA PRO A 37 -14.14 16.67 17.54
C PRO A 37 -14.23 15.51 18.54
N ALA A 38 -15.38 15.39 19.21
CA ALA A 38 -15.69 14.30 20.10
C ALA A 38 -15.77 12.99 19.31
N PHE A 39 -14.62 12.37 19.06
CA PHE A 39 -14.52 10.96 18.71
C PHE A 39 -14.46 10.19 20.03
N SER A 40 -15.60 9.61 20.43
CA SER A 40 -15.63 8.66 21.54
C SER A 40 -14.83 7.41 21.15
N SER A 41 -13.69 7.21 21.83
CA SER A 41 -13.04 5.92 22.19
C SER A 41 -12.96 4.74 21.21
N THR A 42 -13.22 4.89 19.91
CA THR A 42 -13.00 3.81 18.94
C THR A 42 -11.56 3.91 18.43
N THR A 43 -10.74 2.90 18.74
CA THR A 43 -9.38 2.72 18.22
C THR A 43 -9.35 2.79 16.69
N CYS A 44 -9.21 4.01 16.14
CA CYS A 44 -8.91 4.23 14.72
C CYS A 44 -7.53 3.65 14.45
N ARG A 45 -7.49 2.40 13.97
CA ARG A 45 -6.24 1.75 13.58
C ARG A 45 -5.76 2.38 12.28
N VAL A 46 -4.57 2.97 12.31
CA VAL A 46 -3.89 3.47 11.11
C VAL A 46 -3.32 2.26 10.38
N VAL A 47 -3.69 2.10 9.12
CA VAL A 47 -3.27 1.00 8.26
C VAL A 47 -2.53 1.61 7.07
N CYS A 48 -1.39 1.05 6.68
CA CYS A 48 -0.69 1.49 5.46
C CYS A 48 -1.04 0.57 4.31
N PHE A 49 -1.03 1.07 3.07
CA PHE A 49 -1.24 0.29 1.85
C PHE A 49 -0.11 0.49 0.84
N ALA A 50 0.31 -0.57 0.15
CA ALA A 50 1.32 -0.53 -0.92
C ALA A 50 1.14 -1.71 -1.89
N ALA A 51 1.60 -1.54 -3.14
CA ALA A 51 1.56 -2.58 -4.15
C ALA A 51 2.97 -3.03 -4.57
N THR A 52 3.20 -4.34 -4.78
CA THR A 52 4.48 -4.89 -5.25
C THR A 52 4.30 -5.98 -6.30
N THR A 53 5.20 -6.08 -7.29
CA THR A 53 5.08 -7.06 -8.38
C THR A 53 5.94 -8.30 -8.15
N LEU A 54 5.39 -9.47 -8.47
CA LEU A 54 6.11 -10.73 -8.69
C LEU A 54 6.08 -11.06 -10.19
N THR A 55 7.24 -11.42 -10.73
CA THR A 55 7.42 -11.78 -12.13
C THR A 55 7.87 -13.23 -12.25
N LYS A 56 7.21 -14.01 -13.10
CA LYS A 56 7.62 -15.37 -13.48
C LYS A 56 7.30 -15.61 -14.95
N ASP A 57 8.28 -16.04 -15.74
CA ASP A 57 8.13 -16.38 -17.16
C ASP A 57 7.32 -15.34 -17.97
N LYS A 58 7.67 -14.05 -17.80
CA LYS A 58 6.99 -12.88 -18.38
C LYS A 58 5.57 -12.62 -17.86
N ALA A 59 4.98 -13.52 -17.07
CA ALA A 59 3.75 -13.27 -16.35
C ALA A 59 4.02 -12.36 -15.14
N ARG A 60 3.11 -11.40 -14.92
CA ARG A 60 3.19 -10.39 -13.86
C ARG A 60 1.97 -10.51 -12.97
N ILE A 61 2.19 -10.48 -11.66
CA ILE A 61 1.14 -10.35 -10.66
C ILE A 61 1.56 -9.28 -9.65
N THR A 62 0.66 -8.35 -9.37
CA THR A 62 0.88 -7.30 -8.37
C THR A 62 0.11 -7.64 -7.10
N LEU A 63 0.73 -7.47 -5.95
CA LEU A 63 0.20 -7.74 -4.62
C LEU A 63 0.02 -6.42 -3.91
N ALA A 64 -1.18 -6.16 -3.43
CA ALA A 64 -1.50 -5.05 -2.56
C ALA A 64 -1.56 -5.55 -1.11
N VAL A 65 -0.74 -4.93 -0.24
CA VAL A 65 -0.57 -5.27 1.18
C VAL A 65 -1.13 -4.17 2.05
N CYS A 66 -1.79 -4.53 3.15
CA CYS A 66 -2.36 -3.54 4.07
C CYS A 66 -2.39 -4.04 5.53
N THR A 67 -1.70 -3.35 6.45
CA THR A 67 -1.62 -3.75 7.87
C THR A 67 -1.52 -2.55 8.81
N ASN A 68 -1.95 -2.72 10.06
CA ASN A 68 -1.87 -1.69 11.10
C ASN A 68 -0.50 -1.64 11.80
N ALA A 69 -0.30 -0.60 12.59
CA ALA A 69 0.93 -0.36 13.34
C ALA A 69 1.39 -1.51 14.24
N THR A 70 0.43 -2.13 14.92
CA THR A 70 0.71 -3.20 15.89
C THR A 70 0.99 -4.55 15.23
N GLY A 71 0.71 -4.71 13.93
CA GLY A 71 0.73 -6.01 13.25
C GLY A 71 -0.44 -6.95 13.57
N THR A 72 -1.31 -6.58 14.52
CA THR A 72 -2.50 -7.38 14.92
C THR A 72 -3.59 -7.44 13.86
N ASP A 73 -3.59 -6.50 12.91
CA ASP A 73 -4.56 -6.43 11.83
C ASP A 73 -3.85 -6.42 10.48
N LYS A 74 -4.10 -7.46 9.69
CA LYS A 74 -3.58 -7.65 8.33
C LYS A 74 -4.78 -7.87 7.43
N LEU A 75 -5.07 -6.91 6.56
CA LEU A 75 -6.10 -7.11 5.56
C LEU A 75 -5.66 -8.20 4.57
N PRO A 76 -6.61 -8.92 3.95
CA PRO A 76 -6.29 -9.90 2.92
C PRO A 76 -5.49 -9.28 1.78
N LEU A 77 -4.58 -10.07 1.21
CA LEU A 77 -3.81 -9.65 0.03
C LEU A 77 -4.74 -9.48 -1.17
N LEU A 78 -4.62 -8.37 -1.87
CA LEU A 78 -5.22 -8.19 -3.19
C LEU A 78 -4.19 -8.54 -4.27
N PHE A 79 -4.50 -9.54 -5.08
CA PHE A 79 -3.70 -9.91 -6.25
C PHE A 79 -4.28 -9.31 -7.52
N ILE A 80 -3.42 -8.74 -8.36
CA ILE A 80 -3.78 -8.14 -9.65
C ILE A 80 -2.97 -8.82 -10.73
N GLY A 81 -3.62 -9.64 -11.55
CA GLY A 81 -3.00 -10.27 -12.73
C GLY A 81 -3.44 -9.64 -14.04
N THR A 82 -2.98 -10.18 -15.16
CA THR A 82 -3.39 -9.74 -16.51
C THR A 82 -4.67 -10.41 -16.99
N ALA A 83 -4.83 -11.70 -16.71
CA ALA A 83 -6.00 -12.47 -17.13
C ALA A 83 -7.15 -12.29 -16.14
N ALA A 84 -8.37 -12.02 -16.64
CA ALA A 84 -9.56 -11.92 -15.79
C ALA A 84 -9.87 -13.24 -15.06
N LYS A 85 -9.70 -14.36 -15.77
CA LYS A 85 -9.94 -15.71 -15.22
C LYS A 85 -8.80 -16.65 -15.61
N PRO A 86 -7.66 -16.61 -14.89
CA PRO A 86 -6.58 -17.55 -15.14
C PRO A 86 -7.02 -19.00 -14.91
N ARG A 87 -6.33 -19.97 -15.51
CA ARG A 87 -6.67 -21.41 -15.40
C ARG A 87 -6.79 -21.91 -13.95
N TRP A 88 -6.04 -21.29 -13.04
CA TRP A 88 -6.04 -21.62 -11.61
C TRP A 88 -7.08 -20.85 -10.78
N PHE A 89 -7.86 -19.94 -11.37
CA PHE A 89 -8.74 -19.01 -10.64
C PHE A 89 -9.73 -19.73 -9.71
N ASN A 90 -10.34 -20.82 -10.17
CA ASN A 90 -11.30 -21.60 -9.38
C ASN A 90 -10.63 -22.52 -8.33
N LYS A 91 -9.30 -22.64 -8.36
CA LYS A 91 -8.51 -23.45 -7.43
C LYS A 91 -7.85 -22.61 -6.33
N LYS A 92 -7.98 -21.28 -6.39
CA LYS A 92 -7.39 -20.38 -5.39
C LYS A 92 -8.10 -20.56 -4.03
N PRO A 93 -7.40 -20.39 -2.91
CA PRO A 93 -8.02 -20.30 -1.59
C PRO A 93 -9.13 -19.23 -1.52
N ALA A 94 -10.13 -19.45 -0.67
CA ALA A 94 -11.27 -18.55 -0.54
C ALA A 94 -10.87 -17.14 -0.04
N ASP A 95 -9.85 -17.06 0.81
CA ASP A 95 -9.29 -15.84 1.40
C ASP A 95 -8.38 -15.04 0.44
N VAL A 96 -8.09 -15.59 -0.74
CA VAL A 96 -7.31 -14.89 -1.78
C VAL A 96 -8.23 -13.98 -2.60
N ILE A 97 -8.01 -12.67 -2.50
CA ILE A 97 -8.70 -11.68 -3.34
C ILE A 97 -7.91 -11.51 -4.64
N TYR A 98 -8.57 -11.67 -5.79
CA TYR A 98 -7.95 -11.52 -7.10
C TYR A 98 -8.78 -10.64 -8.02
N THR A 99 -8.10 -9.77 -8.76
CA THR A 99 -8.66 -8.97 -9.84
C THR A 99 -7.68 -8.92 -11.02
N SER A 100 -8.10 -8.34 -12.13
CA SER A 100 -7.28 -8.22 -13.33
C SER A 100 -7.22 -6.81 -13.89
N ALA A 101 -6.05 -6.43 -14.38
CA ALA A 101 -5.83 -5.22 -15.16
C ALA A 101 -4.91 -5.55 -16.34
N SER A 102 -5.06 -4.85 -17.46
CA SER A 102 -4.31 -5.14 -18.71
C SER A 102 -2.78 -5.22 -18.52
N LYS A 103 -2.23 -4.42 -17.59
CA LYS A 103 -0.79 -4.41 -17.26
C LYS A 103 -0.46 -5.10 -15.93
N ALA A 104 -1.44 -5.72 -15.28
CA ALA A 104 -1.34 -6.26 -13.91
C ALA A 104 -0.84 -5.22 -12.90
N TRP A 105 -1.24 -3.96 -13.06
CA TRP A 105 -0.88 -2.85 -12.16
C TRP A 105 -2.12 -2.33 -11.43
N MET A 106 -1.90 -1.62 -10.33
CA MET A 106 -2.97 -0.88 -9.67
C MET A 106 -3.52 0.21 -10.61
N THR A 107 -4.84 0.27 -10.72
CA THR A 107 -5.56 1.34 -11.45
C THR A 107 -6.54 2.00 -10.51
N THR A 108 -6.95 3.24 -10.80
CA THR A 108 -7.95 3.95 -9.99
C THR A 108 -9.24 3.13 -9.82
N PRO A 109 -9.85 2.55 -10.88
CA PRO A 109 -11.05 1.72 -10.68
C PRO A 109 -10.82 0.51 -9.78
N THR A 110 -9.65 -0.13 -9.90
CA THR A 110 -9.29 -1.29 -9.06
C THR A 110 -9.14 -0.89 -7.60
N PHE A 111 -8.45 0.24 -7.35
CA PHE A 111 -8.27 0.78 -6.01
C PHE A 111 -9.59 1.21 -5.37
N GLN A 112 -10.47 1.85 -6.13
CA GLN A 112 -11.79 2.28 -5.66
C GLN A 112 -12.71 1.09 -5.36
N ALA A 113 -12.70 0.04 -6.19
CA ALA A 113 -13.43 -1.20 -5.90
C ALA A 113 -12.93 -1.83 -4.60
N TRP A 114 -11.61 -1.96 -4.45
CA TRP A 114 -11.00 -2.46 -3.21
C TRP A 114 -11.36 -1.59 -1.98
N LEU A 115 -11.37 -0.26 -2.11
CA LEU A 115 -11.79 0.63 -1.02
C LEU A 115 -13.25 0.40 -0.59
N ARG A 116 -14.16 0.15 -1.52
CA ARG A 116 -15.56 -0.15 -1.22
C ARG A 116 -15.71 -1.48 -0.48
N ASP A 117 -14.96 -2.50 -0.90
CA ASP A 117 -14.96 -3.81 -0.23
C ASP A 117 -14.42 -3.69 1.21
N VAL A 118 -13.35 -2.93 1.40
CA VAL A 118 -12.80 -2.67 2.73
C VAL A 118 -13.79 -1.87 3.58
N ASP A 119 -14.40 -0.82 3.05
CA ASP A 119 -15.40 -0.02 3.77
C ASP A 119 -16.60 -0.85 4.19
N GLN A 120 -17.11 -1.70 3.30
CA GLN A 120 -18.17 -2.64 3.62
C GLN A 120 -17.75 -3.58 4.76
N SER A 121 -16.56 -4.18 4.69
CA SER A 121 -16.07 -5.05 5.76
C SER A 121 -15.93 -4.31 7.09
N MET A 122 -15.46 -3.06 7.07
CA MET A 122 -15.35 -2.23 8.28
C MET A 122 -16.73 -1.85 8.85
N ARG A 123 -17.75 -1.66 8.01
CA ARG A 123 -19.13 -1.44 8.44
C ARG A 123 -19.71 -2.68 9.12
N GLU A 124 -19.52 -3.86 8.52
CA GLU A 124 -19.97 -5.15 9.08
C GLU A 124 -19.32 -5.42 10.45
N GLN A 125 -18.05 -5.02 10.61
CA GLN A 125 -17.33 -5.12 11.88
C GLN A 125 -17.63 -3.97 12.85
N GLN A 126 -18.41 -2.95 12.45
CA GLN A 126 -18.67 -1.72 13.22
C GLN A 126 -17.38 -0.99 13.65
N ARG A 127 -16.36 -0.97 12.77
CA ARG A 127 -15.04 -0.38 13.03
C ARG A 127 -14.77 0.78 12.09
N HIS A 128 -13.98 1.75 12.56
CA HIS A 128 -13.48 2.85 11.71
C HIS A 128 -11.96 2.76 11.59
N ILE A 129 -11.44 2.93 10.37
CA ILE A 129 -9.99 2.89 10.11
C ILE A 129 -9.53 4.09 9.27
N LEU A 130 -8.25 4.44 9.44
CA LEU A 130 -7.55 5.40 8.60
C LEU A 130 -6.54 4.65 7.73
N ILE A 131 -6.71 4.69 6.41
CA ILE A 131 -5.76 4.10 5.46
C ILE A 131 -4.80 5.17 4.97
N ARG A 132 -3.51 4.97 5.21
CA ARG A 132 -2.41 5.79 4.67
C ARG A 132 -1.86 5.17 3.38
N VAL A 133 -1.90 5.93 2.29
CA VAL A 133 -1.40 5.54 0.97
C VAL A 133 -0.29 6.48 0.50
N ASP A 134 0.57 6.00 -0.39
CA ASP A 134 1.45 6.86 -1.18
C ASP A 134 0.67 7.77 -2.13
N ASN A 135 1.29 8.90 -2.47
CA ASN A 135 0.70 9.91 -3.33
C ASN A 135 0.94 9.60 -4.82
N VAL A 136 0.27 8.57 -5.30
CA VAL A 136 0.24 8.18 -6.72
C VAL A 136 -1.17 8.36 -7.29
N SER A 137 -1.26 8.65 -8.59
CA SER A 137 -2.54 8.95 -9.26
C SER A 137 -3.55 7.80 -9.20
N SER A 138 -3.09 6.56 -9.12
CA SER A 138 -3.96 5.39 -8.96
C SER A 138 -4.64 5.32 -7.59
N HIS A 139 -4.10 5.95 -6.55
CA HIS A 139 -4.70 5.99 -5.23
C HIS A 139 -5.61 7.21 -5.09
N CYS A 140 -6.73 7.15 -5.79
CA CYS A 140 -7.71 8.22 -5.85
C CYS A 140 -9.09 7.73 -5.37
N ASP A 141 -9.65 8.44 -4.41
CA ASP A 141 -10.97 8.22 -3.82
C ASP A 141 -12.04 9.19 -4.36
N ASP A 142 -11.72 10.02 -5.36
CA ASP A 142 -12.69 10.94 -5.97
C ASP A 142 -13.93 10.17 -6.49
N GLY A 143 -15.12 10.62 -6.09
CA GLY A 143 -16.39 9.99 -6.44
C GLY A 143 -16.71 8.71 -5.64
N VAL A 144 -15.90 8.35 -4.66
CA VAL A 144 -16.17 7.24 -3.73
C VAL A 144 -16.66 7.81 -2.40
N VAL A 145 -17.83 7.34 -1.94
CA VAL A 145 -18.37 7.65 -0.61
C VAL A 145 -18.04 6.47 0.30
N LEU A 146 -17.28 6.75 1.37
CA LEU A 146 -16.86 5.78 2.38
C LEU A 146 -17.45 6.19 3.73
N ALA A 147 -17.98 5.23 4.50
CA ALA A 147 -18.59 5.51 5.81
C ALA A 147 -17.64 5.23 6.97
N ASN A 148 -16.83 4.17 6.85
CA ASN A 148 -16.01 3.62 7.92
C ASN A 148 -14.51 3.69 7.61
N VAL A 149 -14.15 3.93 6.35
CA VAL A 149 -12.77 4.12 5.90
C VAL A 149 -12.52 5.60 5.61
N ARG A 150 -11.45 6.14 6.20
CA ARG A 150 -10.87 7.43 5.79
C ARG A 150 -9.57 7.18 5.05
N LEU A 151 -9.38 7.83 3.90
CA LEU A 151 -8.11 7.80 3.17
C LEU A 151 -7.25 9.03 3.52
N ALA A 152 -5.94 8.83 3.66
CA ALA A 152 -4.96 9.91 3.79
C ALA A 152 -3.72 9.62 2.93
N LYS A 153 -3.36 10.55 2.06
CA LYS A 153 -2.17 10.45 1.22
C LYS A 153 -0.94 10.96 1.96
N LEU A 154 0.18 10.27 1.83
CA LEU A 154 1.48 10.76 2.29
C LEU A 154 1.91 11.99 1.48
N PRO A 155 2.80 12.85 2.00
CA PRO A 155 3.35 13.94 1.21
C PRO A 155 4.05 13.41 -0.06
N PRO A 156 4.03 14.16 -1.18
CA PRO A 156 4.73 13.77 -2.40
C PRO A 156 6.20 13.41 -2.13
N ASN A 157 6.73 12.41 -2.83
CA ASN A 157 8.14 11.99 -2.78
C ASN A 157 8.65 11.52 -1.38
N THR A 158 7.75 11.10 -0.49
CA THR A 158 8.13 10.61 0.85
C THR A 158 7.98 9.10 1.02
N THR A 159 7.53 8.39 -0.01
CA THR A 159 7.24 6.94 0.00
C THR A 159 8.35 6.11 0.64
N SER A 160 9.61 6.26 0.20
CA SER A 160 10.74 5.50 0.75
C SER A 160 11.10 5.87 2.20
N LYS A 161 10.74 7.08 2.65
CA LYS A 161 11.08 7.61 3.98
C LYS A 161 10.00 7.40 5.03
N LEU A 162 8.74 7.38 4.62
CA LEU A 162 7.60 7.38 5.54
C LEU A 162 6.70 6.16 5.41
N GLN A 163 6.78 5.38 4.32
CA GLN A 163 5.86 4.26 4.14
C GLN A 163 6.43 2.98 4.76
N PRO A 164 5.91 2.51 5.92
CA PRO A 164 6.43 1.34 6.62
C PRO A 164 6.42 0.07 5.77
N LEU A 165 5.44 -0.02 4.85
CA LEU A 165 5.34 -1.14 3.92
C LEU A 165 6.57 -1.25 3.00
N VAL A 166 7.04 -0.10 2.49
CA VAL A 166 8.21 -0.03 1.62
C VAL A 166 9.51 -0.11 2.41
N GLN A 167 9.50 0.26 3.69
CA GLN A 167 10.70 0.25 4.55
C GLN A 167 11.09 -1.10 5.14
N GLY A 168 10.27 -2.15 4.96
CA GLY A 168 10.72 -3.47 5.39
C GLY A 168 9.67 -4.56 5.29
N ILE A 169 8.38 -4.24 5.40
CA ILE A 169 7.32 -5.26 5.38
C ILE A 169 7.29 -5.97 4.03
N ILE A 170 7.30 -5.24 2.90
CA ILE A 170 7.36 -5.84 1.56
C ILE A 170 8.64 -6.65 1.37
N TYR A 171 9.76 -6.17 1.89
CA TYR A 171 11.03 -6.88 1.82
C TYR A 171 10.95 -8.22 2.56
N CYS A 172 10.45 -8.21 3.80
CA CYS A 172 10.28 -9.41 4.62
C CYS A 172 9.30 -10.39 3.97
N LEU A 173 8.19 -9.90 3.40
CA LEU A 173 7.24 -10.74 2.67
C LEU A 173 7.92 -11.46 1.50
N LYS A 174 8.67 -10.72 0.67
CA LYS A 174 9.41 -11.31 -0.46
C LYS A 174 10.46 -12.31 -0.01
N ARG A 175 11.17 -12.02 1.08
CA ARG A 175 12.17 -12.93 1.68
C ARG A 175 11.51 -14.24 2.11
N ASN A 176 10.39 -14.17 2.82
CA ASN A 176 9.68 -15.36 3.32
C ASN A 176 9.10 -16.19 2.16
N VAL A 177 8.56 -15.53 1.12
CA VAL A 177 8.11 -16.23 -0.10
C VAL A 177 9.28 -16.90 -0.82
N LEU A 178 10.45 -16.26 -0.89
CA LEU A 178 11.63 -16.86 -1.49
C LEU A 178 12.12 -18.07 -0.68
N GLN A 179 12.09 -17.99 0.64
CA GLN A 179 12.45 -19.12 1.50
C GLN A 179 11.55 -20.33 1.23
N LYS A 180 10.21 -20.15 1.23
CA LYS A 180 9.26 -21.23 0.89
C LYS A 180 9.50 -21.82 -0.50
N LYS A 181 9.89 -20.98 -1.48
CA LYS A 181 10.28 -21.44 -2.83
C LYS A 181 11.51 -22.32 -2.82
N MET A 182 12.51 -22.00 -2.01
CA MET A 182 13.76 -22.76 -1.94
C MET A 182 13.55 -24.08 -1.21
N GLU A 183 12.80 -24.08 -0.10
CA GLU A 183 12.42 -25.31 0.62
C GLU A 183 11.68 -26.27 -0.30
N TYR A 184 10.67 -25.79 -1.02
CA TYR A 184 9.95 -26.61 -2.01
C TYR A 184 10.83 -27.10 -3.16
N ALA A 185 11.82 -26.32 -3.59
CA ALA A 185 12.74 -26.75 -4.63
C ALA A 185 13.67 -27.87 -4.14
N LEU A 186 14.10 -27.83 -2.87
CA LEU A 186 14.91 -28.89 -2.27
C LEU A 186 14.14 -30.20 -2.18
N GLU A 187 12.89 -30.17 -1.69
CA GLU A 187 12.02 -31.37 -1.65
C GLU A 187 11.91 -32.04 -3.03
N ARG A 188 11.73 -31.24 -4.08
CA ARG A 188 11.65 -31.74 -5.45
C ARG A 188 12.95 -32.29 -5.99
N ILE A 189 14.09 -31.74 -5.59
CA ILE A 189 15.40 -32.29 -5.94
C ILE A 189 15.56 -33.68 -5.34
N ASP A 190 15.15 -33.84 -4.07
CA ASP A 190 15.20 -35.13 -3.39
C ASP A 190 14.25 -36.17 -4.05
N ASP A 191 13.12 -35.71 -4.58
CA ASP A 191 12.19 -36.52 -5.39
C ASP A 191 12.69 -36.81 -6.82
N GLY A 192 13.86 -36.29 -7.22
CA GLY A 192 14.46 -36.53 -8.53
C GLY A 192 13.90 -35.67 -9.67
N GLU A 193 13.23 -34.55 -9.38
CA GLU A 193 12.66 -33.67 -10.40
C GLU A 193 13.72 -32.90 -11.19
N LEU A 194 13.65 -32.98 -12.53
CA LEU A 194 14.60 -32.33 -13.43
C LEU A 194 14.50 -30.79 -13.42
N ASN A 195 13.35 -30.24 -13.03
CA ASN A 195 13.14 -28.79 -12.96
C ASN A 195 12.42 -28.39 -11.66
N PRO A 196 13.14 -28.38 -10.52
CA PRO A 196 12.55 -28.16 -9.20
C PRO A 196 11.94 -26.76 -9.03
N TYR A 197 12.45 -25.76 -9.78
CA TYR A 197 11.98 -24.37 -9.75
C TYR A 197 10.74 -24.09 -10.62
N ASN A 198 10.33 -25.06 -11.45
CA ASN A 198 9.11 -24.92 -12.25
C ASN A 198 7.88 -25.11 -11.37
N VAL A 199 7.25 -23.99 -11.01
CA VAL A 199 6.14 -23.94 -10.05
C VAL A 199 4.98 -23.16 -10.65
N GLY A 200 3.75 -23.65 -10.48
CA GLY A 200 2.57 -22.95 -10.96
C GLY A 200 2.30 -21.64 -10.19
N MET A 201 1.73 -20.65 -10.88
CA MET A 201 1.38 -19.35 -10.28
C MET A 201 0.42 -19.45 -9.08
N LEU A 202 -0.44 -20.47 -9.04
CA LEU A 202 -1.31 -20.73 -7.88
C LEU A 202 -0.50 -20.95 -6.60
N LYS A 203 0.54 -21.78 -6.68
CA LYS A 203 1.42 -22.08 -5.55
C LYS A 203 2.20 -20.84 -5.11
N ASP A 204 2.62 -20.00 -6.06
CA ASP A 204 3.19 -18.69 -5.75
C ASP A 204 2.23 -17.81 -4.93
N ILE A 205 0.94 -17.79 -5.29
CA ILE A 205 -0.09 -17.02 -4.58
C ILE A 205 -0.34 -17.59 -3.18
N GLU A 206 -0.40 -18.92 -3.05
CA GLU A 206 -0.54 -19.62 -1.78
C GLU A 206 0.61 -19.26 -0.83
N TRP A 207 1.87 -19.32 -1.31
CA TRP A 207 3.02 -18.92 -0.51
C TRP A 207 2.99 -17.45 -0.12
N CYS A 208 2.49 -16.56 -0.98
CA CYS A 208 2.33 -15.15 -0.62
C CYS A 208 1.29 -14.96 0.50
N ALA A 209 0.14 -15.63 0.38
CA ALA A 209 -0.92 -15.56 1.38
C ALA A 209 -0.45 -16.13 2.73
N GLU A 210 0.26 -17.27 2.70
CA GLU A 210 0.83 -17.92 3.86
C GLU A 210 1.92 -17.05 4.52
N ALA A 211 2.90 -16.58 3.74
CA ALA A 211 3.96 -15.71 4.24
C ALA A 211 3.43 -14.39 4.83
N TRP A 212 2.32 -13.87 4.30
CA TRP A 212 1.64 -12.70 4.86
C TRP A 212 0.96 -13.02 6.19
N ARG A 213 0.25 -14.15 6.26
CA ARG A 213 -0.43 -14.62 7.48
C ARG A 213 0.56 -14.90 8.61
N GLU A 214 1.69 -15.50 8.29
CA GLU A 214 2.76 -15.89 9.23
C GLU A 214 3.69 -14.74 9.63
N MET A 215 3.62 -13.59 8.94
CA MET A 215 4.51 -12.47 9.25
C MET A 215 4.39 -12.04 10.74
N PRO A 216 5.49 -12.05 11.51
CA PRO A 216 5.48 -11.70 12.92
C PRO A 216 5.04 -10.25 13.15
N MET A 217 4.29 -10.02 14.22
CA MET A 217 3.79 -8.69 14.58
C MET A 217 4.95 -7.73 14.87
N GLU A 218 6.01 -8.23 15.50
CA GLU A 218 7.22 -7.50 15.89
C GLU A 218 7.94 -6.94 14.65
N THR A 219 7.96 -7.71 13.55
CA THR A 219 8.53 -7.24 12.28
C THR A 219 7.75 -6.05 11.74
N ILE A 220 6.41 -6.11 11.78
CA ILE A 220 5.55 -5.02 11.34
C ILE A 220 5.76 -3.79 12.24
N GLN A 221 5.71 -3.96 13.55
CA GLN A 221 5.92 -2.91 14.53
C GLN A 221 7.27 -2.20 14.35
N HIS A 222 8.35 -2.95 14.14
CA HIS A 222 9.67 -2.39 13.85
C HIS A 222 9.67 -1.51 12.60
N CYS A 223 9.02 -1.95 11.52
CA CYS A 223 8.91 -1.13 10.30
C CYS A 223 8.08 0.15 10.52
N TRP A 224 7.02 0.07 11.32
CA TRP A 224 6.21 1.24 11.68
C TRP A 224 6.99 2.26 12.52
N LEU A 225 7.74 1.80 13.52
CA LEU A 225 8.63 2.66 14.31
C LEU A 225 9.70 3.32 13.45
N HIS A 226 10.32 2.55 12.55
CA HIS A 226 11.35 3.07 11.65
C HIS A 226 10.79 4.13 10.68
N SER A 227 9.52 4.02 10.29
CA SER A 227 8.87 5.01 9.41
C SER A 227 8.65 6.37 10.04
N THR A 228 8.82 6.49 11.37
CA THR A 228 8.54 7.71 12.17
C THR A 228 7.10 8.20 12.10
N LEU A 229 6.19 7.47 11.45
CA LEU A 229 4.77 7.80 11.40
C LEU A 229 4.05 7.61 12.73
N ILE A 230 4.67 6.87 13.65
CA ILE A 230 4.17 6.51 14.99
C ILE A 230 5.37 6.53 15.94
N ALA A 231 5.22 7.17 17.11
CA ALA A 231 6.26 7.16 18.12
C ALA A 231 6.22 5.87 18.95
N LYS A 232 7.36 5.51 19.56
CA LYS A 232 7.44 4.32 20.43
C LYS A 232 6.48 4.40 21.63
N SER A 233 6.28 5.60 22.16
CA SER A 233 5.29 5.88 23.22
C SER A 233 3.86 5.51 22.78
N ASP A 234 3.52 5.77 21.52
CA ASP A 234 2.17 5.53 20.99
C ASP A 234 1.93 4.04 20.80
N LEU A 235 2.94 3.28 20.37
CA LEU A 235 2.85 1.83 20.23
C LEU A 235 2.67 1.14 21.59
N ASN A 236 3.40 1.57 22.62
CA ASN A 236 3.23 1.04 23.98
C ASN A 236 1.85 1.37 24.58
N PHE A 237 1.17 2.40 24.09
CA PHE A 237 -0.20 2.74 24.51
C PHE A 237 -1.26 1.90 23.77
N ILE A 238 -0.94 1.43 22.56
CA ILE A 238 -1.86 0.64 21.72
C ILE A 238 -1.72 -0.88 21.99
N LEU A 239 -0.55 -1.31 22.48
CA LEU A 239 -0.33 -2.69 22.93
C LEU A 239 -0.77 -2.79 24.42
N PRO A 240 -1.69 -3.71 24.76
CA PRO A 240 -2.13 -3.92 26.15
C PRO A 240 -1.02 -4.50 27.04
#